data_AF-A0A8S3Z2M9-F1
#
_entry.id   AF-A0A8S3Z2M9-F1
#
_cell.length_a   1.000
_cell.length_b   1.000
_cell.length_c   1.000
_cell.angle_alpha   90.00
_cell.angle_beta   90.00
_cell.angle_gamma   90.00
#
_symmetry.space_group_name_H-M   'P 1'
#
loop_
_entity.id
_entity.type
_entity.pdbx_description
1 polymer ?
#
loop_
_entity_poly.entity_id
_entity_poly.type
_entity_poly.pdbx_seq_one_letter_code
_entity_poly.pdbx_strand_id
1 'polypeptide(L)'
;AAGDPDAKSFPVAPAFTCPINGNHVLCLCCMQPMPDRRHPYVNGGTIPPQQCFLCLRSFCHAYWGCQKADCQGCLAEFQDLNFGKQCLTSLVLDNHYESKVLTDYITSLGMSVKDLFKECLHKVHTGGYTFSNQARLTSMHGFNTPVCYGCGFQAFKELAYYYRKDIPAESLPKEVTSRPNCYWGKNCRTQKNKPEHAVRYNHICDQSRTM
;
A
#
# COMPACT_ATOMS: atom_id res chain seq x y z
N ALA A 1 15.20 8.41 21.80
CA ALA A 1 14.01 8.75 21.00
C ALA A 1 13.89 7.71 19.90
N ALA A 2 12.82 6.92 19.86
CA ALA A 2 12.58 6.01 18.74
C ALA A 2 12.31 6.87 17.49
N GLY A 3 12.94 6.55 16.36
CA GLY A 3 12.70 7.25 15.09
C GLY A 3 11.26 7.06 14.60
N ASP A 4 10.80 7.91 13.67
CA ASP A 4 9.46 7.78 13.07
C ASP A 4 9.33 6.39 12.39
N PRO A 5 8.42 5.51 12.86
CA PRO A 5 8.28 4.17 12.29
C PRO A 5 7.91 4.20 10.81
N ASP A 6 7.21 5.24 10.34
CA ASP A 6 6.81 5.38 8.94
C ASP A 6 7.88 6.04 8.06
N ALA A 7 9.06 6.33 8.61
CA ALA A 7 10.18 6.84 7.85
C ALA A 7 10.67 5.80 6.82
N LYS A 8 11.04 6.32 5.65
CA LYS A 8 11.70 5.58 4.59
C LYS A 8 13.07 5.08 5.05
N SER A 9 13.31 3.79 4.88
CA SER A 9 14.63 3.17 5.02
C SER A 9 15.37 3.17 3.67
N PHE A 10 16.69 3.10 3.73
CA PHE A 10 17.54 2.97 2.53
C PHE A 10 18.31 1.65 2.63
N PRO A 11 18.25 0.78 1.60
CA PRO A 11 19.04 -0.43 1.59
C PRO A 11 20.52 -0.13 1.32
N VAL A 12 21.36 -1.09 1.67
CA VAL A 12 22.79 -1.04 1.35
C VAL A 12 22.98 -1.33 -0.14
N ALA A 13 23.61 -0.40 -0.85
CA ALA A 13 23.89 -0.57 -2.27
C ALA A 13 24.94 -1.69 -2.49
N PRO A 14 24.74 -2.58 -3.48
CA PRO A 14 25.75 -3.56 -3.86
C PRO A 14 27.05 -2.89 -4.32
N ALA A 15 28.20 -3.41 -3.90
CA ALA A 15 29.49 -3.06 -4.46
C ALA A 15 29.59 -3.62 -5.89
N PHE A 16 29.20 -2.81 -6.89
CA PHE A 16 29.13 -3.23 -8.28
C PHE A 16 29.54 -2.09 -9.21
N THR A 17 30.33 -2.44 -10.23
CA THR A 17 30.71 -1.55 -11.32
C THR A 17 30.25 -2.15 -12.63
N CYS A 18 29.59 -1.36 -13.48
CA CYS A 18 29.12 -1.83 -14.77
C CYS A 18 30.30 -2.25 -15.66
N PRO A 19 30.23 -3.40 -16.34
CA PRO A 19 31.19 -3.72 -17.39
C PRO A 19 31.03 -2.77 -18.58
N ILE A 20 32.04 -2.73 -19.45
CA ILE A 20 31.93 -2.10 -20.76
C ILE A 20 30.73 -2.71 -21.50
N ASN A 21 29.87 -1.88 -22.09
CA ASN A 21 28.61 -2.26 -22.74
C ASN A 21 27.55 -2.88 -21.79
N GLY A 22 27.64 -2.64 -20.48
CA GLY A 22 26.61 -3.01 -19.51
C GLY A 22 25.27 -2.32 -19.80
N ASN A 23 24.19 -3.11 -19.84
CA ASN A 23 22.84 -2.59 -20.01
C ASN A 23 22.36 -1.82 -18.78
N HIS A 24 21.54 -0.80 -19.01
CA HIS A 24 20.90 -0.01 -17.97
C HIS A 24 19.40 0.08 -18.22
N VAL A 25 18.64 0.18 -17.13
CA VAL A 25 17.19 0.40 -17.16
C VAL A 25 16.85 1.64 -16.34
N LEU A 26 15.78 2.34 -16.72
CA LEU A 26 15.31 3.49 -15.96
C LEU A 26 14.40 3.03 -14.83
N CYS A 27 14.58 3.63 -13.65
CA CYS A 27 13.61 3.51 -12.58
C CYS A 27 12.35 4.31 -12.93
N LEU A 28 11.18 3.68 -12.95
CA LEU A 28 9.92 4.38 -13.27
C LEU A 28 9.48 5.36 -12.17
N CYS A 29 10.11 5.34 -10.99
CA CYS A 29 9.85 6.32 -9.94
C CYS A 29 10.66 7.61 -10.13
N CYS A 30 11.99 7.52 -10.25
CA CYS A 30 12.87 8.68 -10.29
C CYS A 30 13.45 9.00 -11.67
N MET A 31 13.19 8.16 -12.66
CA MET A 31 13.73 8.23 -14.03
C MET A 31 15.26 8.21 -14.13
N GLN A 32 15.96 7.87 -13.03
CA GLN A 32 17.41 7.69 -13.05
C GLN A 32 17.76 6.28 -13.56
N PRO A 33 18.87 6.15 -14.31
CA PRO A 33 19.36 4.86 -14.77
C PRO A 33 19.92 4.01 -13.61
N MET A 34 19.77 2.69 -13.72
CA MET A 34 20.43 1.71 -12.88
C MET A 34 20.94 0.54 -13.73
N PRO A 35 21.98 -0.19 -13.31
CA PRO A 35 22.47 -1.36 -14.03
C PRO A 35 21.35 -2.39 -14.18
N ASP A 36 21.14 -2.96 -15.36
CA ASP A 36 20.14 -4.00 -15.55
C ASP A 36 20.68 -5.35 -15.06
N ARG A 37 20.28 -5.74 -13.85
CA ARG A 37 20.66 -6.99 -13.18
C ARG A 37 19.41 -7.78 -12.78
N ARG A 38 18.33 -7.68 -13.56
CA ARG A 38 17.09 -8.44 -13.34
C ARG A 38 17.28 -9.94 -13.58
N HIS A 39 18.07 -10.32 -14.59
CA HIS A 39 18.26 -11.72 -14.97
C HIS A 39 18.92 -12.58 -13.87
N PRO A 40 20.02 -12.16 -13.22
CA PRO A 40 20.59 -12.95 -12.14
C PRO A 40 19.69 -13.05 -10.88
N TYR A 41 18.77 -12.10 -10.64
CA TYR A 41 17.78 -12.23 -9.57
C TYR A 41 16.80 -13.38 -9.85
N VAL A 42 16.28 -13.46 -11.08
CA VAL A 42 15.36 -14.52 -11.51
C VAL A 42 16.02 -15.91 -11.42
N ASN A 43 17.34 -15.99 -11.57
CA ASN A 43 18.09 -17.25 -11.47
C ASN A 43 18.57 -17.59 -10.05
N GLY A 44 17.96 -17.00 -9.02
CA GLY A 44 18.26 -17.31 -7.61
C GLY A 44 19.53 -16.65 -7.07
N GLY A 45 20.05 -15.61 -7.74
CA GLY A 45 21.15 -14.82 -7.22
C GLY A 45 20.74 -13.96 -6.02
N THR A 46 21.69 -13.65 -5.13
CA THR A 46 21.48 -12.82 -3.93
C THR A 46 21.37 -11.31 -4.24
N ILE A 47 20.98 -10.95 -5.45
CA ILE A 47 20.89 -9.55 -5.88
C ILE A 47 19.54 -8.99 -5.43
N PRO A 48 19.45 -7.76 -4.92
CA PRO A 48 18.16 -7.18 -4.62
C PRO A 48 17.26 -7.05 -5.87
N PRO A 49 15.94 -7.16 -5.74
CA PRO A 49 15.02 -7.08 -6.87
C PRO A 49 15.07 -5.69 -7.52
N GLN A 50 14.88 -5.66 -8.83
CA GLN A 50 14.84 -4.42 -9.64
C GLN A 50 13.51 -4.24 -10.38
N GLN A 51 12.57 -5.17 -10.21
CA GLN A 51 11.32 -5.23 -10.94
C GLN A 51 10.17 -5.60 -10.00
N CYS A 52 9.02 -4.94 -10.18
CA CYS A 52 7.78 -5.34 -9.51
C CYS A 52 7.23 -6.61 -10.16
N PHE A 53 6.91 -7.62 -9.34
CA PHE A 53 6.35 -8.88 -9.83
C PHE A 53 4.98 -8.72 -10.50
N LEU A 54 4.20 -7.70 -10.09
CA LEU A 54 2.82 -7.52 -10.57
C LEU A 54 2.71 -6.77 -11.90
N CYS A 55 3.46 -5.68 -12.04
CA CYS A 55 3.37 -4.81 -13.21
C CYS A 55 4.61 -4.87 -14.12
N LEU A 56 5.61 -5.67 -13.74
CA LEU A 56 6.86 -5.90 -14.48
C LEU A 56 7.67 -4.63 -14.79
N ARG A 57 7.36 -3.51 -14.12
CA ARG A 57 8.08 -2.24 -14.25
C ARG A 57 9.31 -2.22 -13.34
N SER A 58 10.34 -1.49 -13.78
CA SER A 58 11.63 -1.42 -13.09
C SER A 58 11.71 -0.29 -12.06
N PHE A 59 12.34 -0.58 -10.92
CA PHE A 59 12.46 0.33 -9.79
C PHE A 59 13.80 0.14 -9.07
N CYS A 60 14.44 1.22 -8.63
CA CYS A 60 15.79 1.16 -8.08
C CYS A 60 15.87 1.07 -6.56
N HIS A 61 14.75 1.19 -5.84
CA HIS A 61 14.81 1.36 -4.40
C HIS A 61 15.39 0.14 -3.68
N ALA A 62 14.88 -1.07 -3.91
CA ALA A 62 15.44 -2.28 -3.32
C ALA A 62 16.92 -2.51 -3.71
N TYR A 63 17.35 -2.04 -4.90
CA TYR A 63 18.72 -2.16 -5.35
C TYR A 63 19.70 -1.26 -4.60
N TRP A 64 19.42 0.04 -4.48
CA TRP A 64 20.37 0.99 -3.86
C TRP A 64 19.75 2.23 -3.23
N GLY A 65 18.42 2.22 -3.02
CA GLY A 65 17.70 3.35 -2.46
C GLY A 65 17.38 4.45 -3.48
N CYS A 66 16.11 4.55 -3.85
CA CYS A 66 15.61 5.66 -4.68
C CYS A 66 15.73 6.99 -3.94
N GLN A 67 16.39 7.99 -4.53
CA GLN A 67 16.64 9.30 -3.91
C GLN A 67 15.56 10.37 -4.19
N LYS A 68 14.49 10.03 -4.92
CA LYS A 68 13.39 10.97 -5.16
C LYS A 68 12.74 11.36 -3.82
N ALA A 69 12.58 12.67 -3.58
CA ALA A 69 12.17 13.22 -2.29
C ALA A 69 10.80 12.72 -1.80
N ASP A 70 9.83 12.58 -2.69
CA ASP A 70 8.47 12.10 -2.39
C ASP A 70 8.34 10.56 -2.42
N CYS A 71 9.40 9.84 -2.76
CA CYS A 71 9.38 8.38 -2.81
C CYS A 71 9.55 7.78 -1.42
N GLN A 72 8.61 6.94 -0.99
CA GLN A 72 8.67 6.23 0.30
C GLN A 72 9.45 4.89 0.25
N GLY A 73 9.93 4.52 -0.93
CA GLY A 73 10.49 3.20 -1.21
C GLY A 73 9.76 2.56 -2.37
N CYS A 74 10.19 2.83 -3.61
CA CYS A 74 9.39 2.49 -4.79
C CYS A 74 9.35 0.99 -5.14
N LEU A 75 10.11 0.15 -4.43
CA LEU A 75 10.13 -1.31 -4.55
C LEU A 75 10.65 -1.91 -3.25
N ALA A 76 9.91 -2.88 -2.70
CA ALA A 76 10.29 -3.70 -1.55
C ALA A 76 9.52 -5.02 -1.62
N GLU A 77 9.81 -5.95 -0.71
CA GLU A 77 8.88 -7.04 -0.42
C GLU A 77 7.53 -6.48 0.04
N PHE A 78 6.44 -7.18 -0.27
CA PHE A 78 5.10 -6.65 0.02
C PHE A 78 4.90 -6.36 1.51
N GLN A 79 5.37 -7.24 2.41
CA GLN A 79 5.29 -7.03 3.87
C GLN A 79 6.10 -5.84 4.38
N ASP A 80 7.16 -5.47 3.67
CA ASP A 80 8.12 -4.42 4.08
C ASP A 80 7.92 -3.11 3.34
N LEU A 81 6.90 -3.02 2.48
CA LEU A 81 6.59 -1.78 1.78
C LEU A 81 6.27 -0.65 2.76
N ASN A 82 6.97 0.46 2.58
CA ASN A 82 6.67 1.69 3.29
C ASN A 82 5.69 2.56 2.48
N PHE A 83 4.51 2.80 3.05
CA PHE A 83 3.51 3.66 2.43
C PHE A 83 3.62 5.13 2.84
N GLY A 84 4.26 5.41 3.98
CA GLY A 84 4.32 6.74 4.59
C GLY A 84 2.95 7.29 5.02
N LYS A 85 2.95 8.28 5.91
CA LYS A 85 1.71 8.85 6.49
C LYS A 85 0.75 9.47 5.47
N GLN A 86 1.27 9.96 4.35
CA GLN A 86 0.46 10.57 3.30
C GLN A 86 -0.51 9.59 2.63
N CYS A 87 -0.24 8.28 2.69
CA CYS A 87 -1.13 7.27 2.11
C CYS A 87 -2.50 7.25 2.79
N LEU A 88 -2.57 7.63 4.08
CA LEU A 88 -3.79 7.64 4.89
C LEU A 88 -4.84 8.61 4.37
N THR A 89 -4.47 9.59 3.55
CA THR A 89 -5.44 10.57 3.00
C THR A 89 -6.46 9.95 2.06
N SER A 90 -6.13 8.83 1.40
CA SER A 90 -6.96 8.18 0.38
C SER A 90 -7.04 6.66 0.53
N LEU A 91 -6.62 6.14 1.70
CA LEU A 91 -6.46 4.72 1.94
C LEU A 91 -7.80 3.95 1.92
N VAL A 92 -8.88 4.56 2.40
CA VAL A 92 -10.21 3.91 2.42
C VAL A 92 -11.02 4.41 1.23
N LEU A 93 -11.20 3.55 0.22
CA LEU A 93 -12.08 3.78 -0.95
C LEU A 93 -11.82 5.06 -1.77
N ASP A 94 -10.63 5.66 -1.67
CA ASP A 94 -10.35 7.03 -2.17
C ASP A 94 -11.30 8.09 -1.58
N ASN A 95 -11.82 7.86 -0.37
CA ASN A 95 -12.74 8.73 0.33
C ASN A 95 -12.00 9.41 1.48
N HIS A 96 -11.75 10.71 1.35
CA HIS A 96 -11.01 11.51 2.34
C HIS A 96 -11.67 11.51 3.72
N TYR A 97 -13.01 11.49 3.80
CA TYR A 97 -13.72 11.48 5.07
C TYR A 97 -13.54 10.13 5.79
N GLU A 98 -13.83 9.01 5.11
CA GLU A 98 -13.66 7.68 5.72
C GLU A 98 -12.20 7.38 6.05
N SER A 99 -11.27 7.85 5.22
CA SER A 99 -9.84 7.69 5.49
C SER A 99 -9.39 8.53 6.68
N LYS A 100 -9.97 9.73 6.88
CA LYS A 100 -9.77 10.52 8.10
C LYS A 100 -10.32 9.81 9.33
N VAL A 101 -11.52 9.23 9.27
CA VAL A 101 -12.09 8.45 10.39
C VAL A 101 -11.14 7.31 10.78
N LEU A 102 -10.64 6.55 9.81
CA LEU A 102 -9.65 5.50 10.08
C LEU A 102 -8.36 6.07 10.68
N THR A 103 -7.88 7.20 10.15
CA THR A 103 -6.66 7.88 10.64
C THR A 103 -6.80 8.31 12.10
N ASP A 104 -7.91 8.96 12.45
CA ASP A 104 -8.19 9.42 13.80
C ASP A 104 -8.28 8.23 14.77
N TYR A 105 -8.89 7.12 14.34
CA TYR A 105 -8.98 5.89 15.11
C TYR A 105 -7.61 5.23 15.37
N ILE A 106 -6.79 5.01 14.34
CA ILE A 106 -5.47 4.38 14.56
C ILE A 106 -4.54 5.29 15.36
N THR A 107 -4.70 6.62 15.23
CA THR A 107 -3.92 7.60 16.00
C THR A 107 -4.30 7.56 17.48
N SER A 108 -5.58 7.39 17.82
CA SER A 108 -6.01 7.26 19.22
C SER A 108 -5.49 5.99 19.89
N LEU A 109 -5.22 4.94 19.10
CA LEU A 109 -4.57 3.71 19.54
C LEU A 109 -3.03 3.81 19.59
N GLY A 110 -2.45 4.93 19.14
CA GLY A 110 -0.99 5.09 19.04
C GLY A 110 -0.33 4.23 17.94
N MET A 111 -1.10 3.78 16.95
CA MET A 111 -0.61 2.92 15.87
C MET A 111 -0.04 3.74 14.70
N SER A 112 1.06 3.26 14.12
CA SER A 112 1.63 3.79 12.87
C SER A 112 0.95 3.19 11.62
N VAL A 113 1.27 3.72 10.44
CA VAL A 113 0.81 3.12 9.17
C VAL A 113 1.37 1.70 9.01
N LYS A 114 2.63 1.50 9.40
CA LYS A 114 3.24 0.16 9.40
C LYS A 114 2.52 -0.81 10.33
N ASP A 115 2.08 -0.37 11.51
CA ASP A 115 1.35 -1.23 12.44
C ASP A 115 -0.03 -1.62 11.87
N LEU A 116 -0.76 -0.66 11.32
CA LEU A 116 -2.02 -0.92 10.60
C LEU A 116 -1.81 -1.94 9.47
N PHE A 117 -0.77 -1.76 8.65
CA PHE A 117 -0.48 -2.65 7.54
C PHE A 117 -0.13 -4.07 8.03
N LYS A 118 0.68 -4.20 9.08
CA LYS A 118 1.00 -5.50 9.69
C LYS A 118 -0.23 -6.21 10.25
N GLU A 119 -1.12 -5.49 10.93
CA GLU A 119 -2.37 -6.05 11.46
C GLU A 119 -3.27 -6.56 10.32
N CYS A 120 -3.39 -5.78 9.25
CA CYS A 120 -4.07 -6.21 8.02
C CYS A 120 -3.46 -7.50 7.43
N LEU A 121 -2.14 -7.61 7.36
CA LEU A 121 -1.47 -8.83 6.87
C LEU A 121 -1.68 -10.03 7.80
N HIS A 122 -1.69 -9.80 9.12
CA HIS A 122 -2.01 -10.84 10.10
C HIS A 122 -3.44 -11.38 9.91
N LYS A 123 -4.41 -10.48 9.66
CA LYS A 123 -5.79 -10.85 9.32
C LYS A 123 -5.90 -11.62 7.99
N VAL A 124 -5.06 -11.33 7.00
CA VAL A 124 -4.98 -12.16 5.79
C VAL A 124 -4.42 -13.54 6.11
N HIS A 125 -3.35 -13.63 6.90
CA HIS A 125 -2.71 -14.91 7.25
C HIS A 125 -3.66 -15.84 8.04
N THR A 126 -4.49 -15.26 8.91
CA THR A 126 -5.50 -15.98 9.71
C THR A 126 -6.81 -16.24 8.96
N GLY A 127 -6.91 -15.83 7.69
CA GLY A 127 -8.08 -16.06 6.83
C GLY A 127 -9.25 -15.10 7.05
N GLY A 128 -9.08 -14.06 7.87
CA GLY A 128 -10.09 -13.02 8.09
C GLY A 128 -10.25 -12.07 6.90
N TYR A 129 -9.15 -11.71 6.23
CA TYR A 129 -9.13 -10.84 5.05
C TYR A 129 -8.71 -11.58 3.79
N THR A 130 -9.24 -11.13 2.65
CA THR A 130 -8.90 -11.66 1.32
C THR A 130 -8.56 -10.53 0.37
N PHE A 131 -7.76 -10.84 -0.65
CA PHE A 131 -7.54 -9.93 -1.77
C PHE A 131 -8.49 -10.29 -2.89
N SER A 132 -9.04 -9.28 -3.58
CA SER A 132 -9.81 -9.52 -4.81
C SER A 132 -8.97 -10.19 -5.90
N ASN A 133 -7.64 -10.05 -5.85
CA ASN A 133 -6.69 -10.69 -6.76
C ASN A 133 -5.60 -11.47 -6.03
N GLN A 134 -6.02 -12.43 -5.21
CA GLN A 134 -5.15 -13.23 -4.34
C GLN A 134 -3.99 -13.90 -5.09
N ALA A 135 -4.25 -14.45 -6.29
CA ALA A 135 -3.24 -15.11 -7.13
C ALA A 135 -2.01 -14.25 -7.45
N ARG A 136 -2.15 -12.92 -7.45
CA ARG A 136 -1.05 -12.00 -7.76
C ARG A 136 -0.06 -11.82 -6.61
N LEU A 137 -0.54 -11.75 -5.36
CA LEU A 137 0.30 -11.45 -4.18
C LEU A 137 0.63 -12.69 -3.35
N THR A 138 -0.07 -13.81 -3.56
CA THR A 138 0.18 -15.07 -2.84
C THR A 138 0.92 -16.10 -3.70
N SER A 139 1.36 -15.77 -4.91
CA SER A 139 2.12 -16.69 -5.76
C SER A 139 3.61 -16.70 -5.39
N MET A 140 4.21 -17.89 -5.44
CA MET A 140 5.63 -18.30 -5.22
C MET A 140 6.35 -17.80 -3.95
N HIS A 141 6.23 -16.53 -3.55
CA HIS A 141 6.91 -15.92 -2.41
C HIS A 141 5.97 -15.27 -1.39
N GLY A 142 4.64 -15.33 -1.60
CA GLY A 142 3.68 -14.77 -0.66
C GLY A 142 3.94 -13.28 -0.37
N PHE A 143 3.92 -12.88 0.90
CA PHE A 143 4.20 -11.50 1.29
C PHE A 143 5.66 -11.05 1.08
N ASN A 144 6.56 -11.97 0.75
CA ASN A 144 7.95 -11.65 0.40
C ASN A 144 8.08 -11.29 -1.09
N THR A 145 6.98 -11.33 -1.86
CA THR A 145 6.99 -10.99 -3.28
C THR A 145 7.39 -9.52 -3.49
N PRO A 146 8.40 -9.21 -4.31
CA PRO A 146 8.78 -7.83 -4.60
C PRO A 146 7.70 -7.08 -5.38
N VAL A 147 7.24 -5.98 -4.83
CA VAL A 147 6.18 -5.16 -5.44
C VAL A 147 6.48 -3.68 -5.33
N CYS A 148 6.03 -2.91 -6.32
CA CYS A 148 6.17 -1.47 -6.28
C CYS A 148 5.12 -0.83 -5.38
N TYR A 149 5.39 0.41 -4.93
CA TYR A 149 4.47 1.20 -4.13
C TYR A 149 3.05 1.21 -4.70
N GLY A 150 2.88 1.46 -6.02
CA GLY A 150 1.54 1.57 -6.61
C GLY A 150 0.74 0.27 -6.55
N CYS A 151 1.36 -0.87 -6.85
CA CYS A 151 0.69 -2.17 -6.78
C CYS A 151 0.41 -2.58 -5.33
N GLY A 152 1.38 -2.38 -4.43
CA GLY A 152 1.19 -2.65 -3.01
C GLY A 152 0.13 -1.74 -2.36
N PHE A 153 0.07 -0.47 -2.77
CA PHE A 153 -0.90 0.48 -2.23
C PHE A 153 -2.32 0.13 -2.64
N GLN A 154 -2.52 -0.33 -3.88
CA GLN A 154 -3.83 -0.83 -4.31
C GLN A 154 -4.30 -2.02 -3.46
N ALA A 155 -3.40 -2.95 -3.14
CA ALA A 155 -3.71 -4.07 -2.26
C ALA A 155 -3.99 -3.61 -0.82
N PHE A 156 -3.20 -2.65 -0.32
CA PHE A 156 -3.42 -2.10 1.02
C PHE A 156 -4.77 -1.39 1.16
N LYS A 157 -5.25 -0.69 0.12
CA LYS A 157 -6.60 -0.09 0.10
C LYS A 157 -7.71 -1.12 0.32
N GLU A 158 -7.59 -2.30 -0.28
CA GLU A 158 -8.55 -3.39 -0.06
C GLU A 158 -8.54 -3.86 1.40
N LEU A 159 -7.36 -4.07 1.97
CA LEU A 159 -7.23 -4.49 3.37
C LEU A 159 -7.72 -3.41 4.35
N ALA A 160 -7.40 -2.15 4.09
CA ALA A 160 -7.82 -1.04 4.93
C ALA A 160 -9.34 -0.85 4.95
N TYR A 161 -10.03 -1.19 3.85
CA TYR A 161 -11.50 -1.24 3.86
C TYR A 161 -12.02 -2.31 4.83
N TYR A 162 -11.45 -3.51 4.81
CA TYR A 162 -11.84 -4.56 5.76
C TYR A 162 -11.54 -4.17 7.20
N TYR A 163 -10.34 -3.64 7.46
CA TYR A 163 -9.99 -3.12 8.78
C TYR A 163 -10.98 -2.06 9.26
N ARG A 164 -11.30 -1.08 8.42
CA ARG A 164 -12.28 -0.04 8.74
C ARG A 164 -13.69 -0.59 8.99
N LYS A 165 -14.08 -1.66 8.30
CA LYS A 165 -15.37 -2.35 8.46
C LYS A 165 -15.44 -3.13 9.78
N ASP A 166 -14.33 -3.67 10.25
CA ASP A 166 -14.25 -4.46 11.49
C ASP A 166 -14.20 -3.61 12.77
N ILE A 167 -13.96 -2.30 12.66
CA ILE A 167 -13.93 -1.42 13.83
C ILE A 167 -15.33 -1.43 14.50
N PRO A 168 -15.41 -1.76 15.82
CA PRO A 168 -16.67 -1.74 16.54
C PRO A 168 -17.32 -0.35 16.54
N ALA A 169 -18.64 -0.29 16.42
CA ALA A 169 -19.37 0.97 16.31
C ALA A 169 -19.25 1.83 17.59
N GLU A 170 -19.14 1.19 18.75
CA GLU A 170 -18.90 1.81 20.05
C GLU A 170 -17.52 2.48 20.16
N SER A 171 -16.56 2.07 19.33
CA SER A 171 -15.22 2.65 19.27
C SER A 171 -15.14 3.83 18.29
N LEU A 172 -16.26 4.22 17.67
CA LEU A 172 -16.36 5.32 16.72
C LEU A 172 -17.32 6.40 17.21
N PRO A 173 -17.14 7.68 16.81
CA PRO A 173 -18.08 8.75 17.13
C PRO A 173 -19.50 8.46 16.63
N LYS A 174 -20.52 8.89 17.39
CA LYS A 174 -21.93 8.71 17.02
C LYS A 174 -22.27 9.40 15.70
N GLU A 175 -21.62 10.51 15.41
CA GLU A 175 -21.78 11.28 14.18
C GLU A 175 -21.30 10.47 12.96
N VAL A 176 -20.39 9.52 13.16
CA VAL A 176 -19.89 8.64 12.10
C VAL A 176 -20.81 7.45 11.88
N THR A 177 -21.31 6.84 12.96
CA THR A 177 -22.12 5.61 12.93
C THR A 177 -23.61 5.85 12.65
N SER A 178 -24.12 7.05 12.94
CA SER A 178 -25.53 7.42 12.66
C SER A 178 -25.81 7.81 11.20
N ARG A 179 -24.78 7.93 10.36
CA ARG A 179 -24.95 8.33 8.95
C ARG A 179 -25.72 7.26 8.17
N PRO A 180 -26.69 7.66 7.33
CA PRO A 180 -27.39 6.71 6.47
C PRO A 180 -26.42 6.09 5.46
N ASN A 181 -26.63 4.82 5.13
CA ASN A 181 -25.86 4.14 4.09
C ASN A 181 -26.10 4.77 2.72
N CYS A 182 -25.02 4.98 1.97
CA CYS A 182 -25.12 5.32 0.56
C CYS A 182 -25.69 4.12 -0.21
N TYR A 183 -26.66 4.34 -1.10
CA TYR A 183 -27.22 3.27 -1.94
C TYR A 183 -26.16 2.55 -2.79
N TRP A 184 -25.10 3.25 -3.17
CA TRP A 184 -23.98 2.71 -3.95
C TRP A 184 -22.87 2.12 -3.07
N GLY A 185 -22.94 2.31 -1.74
CA GLY A 185 -21.99 1.80 -0.76
C GLY A 185 -20.52 2.01 -1.16
N LYS A 186 -19.70 0.97 -0.96
CA LYS A 186 -18.28 0.96 -1.32
C LYS A 186 -17.99 1.26 -2.80
N ASN A 187 -18.97 1.07 -3.69
CA ASN A 187 -18.85 1.32 -5.13
C ASN A 187 -19.26 2.75 -5.55
N CYS A 188 -19.64 3.62 -4.61
CA CYS A 188 -20.03 4.99 -4.92
C CYS A 188 -18.86 5.75 -5.57
N ARG A 189 -19.06 6.29 -6.78
CA ARG A 189 -18.05 7.13 -7.45
C ARG A 189 -18.04 8.57 -6.91
N THR A 190 -19.20 9.06 -6.48
CA THR A 190 -19.39 10.43 -5.97
C THR A 190 -18.59 10.69 -4.69
N GLN A 191 -18.40 9.66 -3.86
CA GLN A 191 -17.68 9.75 -2.59
C GLN A 191 -16.23 10.27 -2.74
N LYS A 192 -15.61 10.06 -3.91
CA LYS A 192 -14.21 10.42 -4.15
C LYS A 192 -13.99 11.92 -4.31
N ASN A 193 -14.94 12.58 -4.99
CA ASN A 193 -14.77 13.95 -5.47
C ASN A 193 -15.77 14.96 -4.87
N LYS A 194 -16.72 14.49 -4.05
CA LYS A 194 -17.73 15.34 -3.41
C LYS A 194 -17.65 15.19 -1.88
N PRO A 195 -16.89 16.07 -1.20
CA PRO A 195 -16.71 15.99 0.25
C PRO A 195 -18.02 16.02 1.05
N GLU A 196 -18.99 16.86 0.65
CA GLU A 196 -20.31 16.90 1.29
C GLU A 196 -21.01 15.53 1.24
N HIS A 197 -20.93 14.83 0.11
CA HIS A 197 -21.52 13.50 -0.05
C HIS A 197 -20.82 12.47 0.86
N ALA A 198 -19.50 12.53 0.94
CA ALA A 198 -18.68 11.65 1.78
C ALA A 198 -18.95 11.86 3.28
N VAL A 199 -19.18 13.11 3.70
CA VAL A 199 -19.56 13.45 5.08
C VAL A 199 -20.98 12.98 5.39
N ARG A 200 -21.91 13.14 4.44
CA ARG A 200 -23.34 12.91 4.67
C ARG A 200 -23.73 11.42 4.72
N TYR A 201 -23.06 10.57 3.93
CA TYR A 201 -23.42 9.16 3.79
C TYR A 201 -22.30 8.24 4.25
N ASN A 202 -22.68 7.10 4.84
CA ASN A 202 -21.75 6.01 5.10
C ASN A 202 -21.44 5.25 3.80
N HIS A 203 -20.16 4.99 3.53
CA HIS A 203 -19.69 4.15 2.42
C HIS A 203 -19.03 2.84 2.87
N ILE A 204 -18.95 2.60 4.18
CA ILE A 204 -18.55 1.32 4.77
C ILE A 204 -19.77 0.39 4.81
N CYS A 205 -20.32 0.12 3.63
CA CYS A 205 -21.49 -0.71 3.43
C CYS A 205 -21.50 -1.27 1.99
N ASP A 206 -22.23 -2.38 1.80
CA ASP A 206 -22.41 -2.95 0.47
C ASP A 206 -23.43 -2.14 -0.36
N GLN A 207 -23.35 -2.28 -1.68
CA GLN A 207 -24.26 -1.63 -2.61
C GLN A 207 -25.65 -2.26 -2.52
N SER A 208 -26.68 -1.45 -2.26
CA SER A 208 -28.06 -1.93 -2.10
C SER A 208 -28.93 -1.72 -3.36
N ARG A 209 -28.46 -0.94 -4.34
CA ARG A 209 -29.15 -0.71 -5.61
C ARG A 209 -28.25 -1.13 -6.78
N THR A 210 -28.64 -2.18 -7.50
CA THR A 210 -28.06 -2.51 -8.80
C THR A 210 -28.79 -1.72 -9.89
N MET A 211 -28.08 -1.28 -10.94
CA MET A 211 -28.75 -0.80 -12.15
C MET A 211 -29.46 -1.96 -12.84
#